data_AF-A0A7W4B353-F1
#
_entry.id   AF-A0A7W4B353-F1
#
_cell.length_a   1.000
_cell.length_b   1.000
_cell.length_c   1.000
_cell.angle_alpha   90.00
_cell.angle_beta   90.00
_cell.angle_gamma   90.00
#
_symmetry.space_group_name_H-M   'P 1'
#
loop_
_entity.id
_entity.type
_entity.pdbx_description
1 polymer ?
#
loop_
_entity_poly.entity_id
_entity_poly.type
_entity_poly.pdbx_seq_one_letter_code
_entity_poly.pdbx_strand_id
1 'polypeptide(L)'
;MKRLILGVAIASALGLTACGGDTFNEAKDNVEPLVPLSHVQFDPANGKLPLPNDLLFSGTTDGTLTIPGETGVDYTNPQTALGALDGWSTSSPISITMELAKDLQGNALTIDADSVFQPGAVRVFEATVGGSLSTDPECTSQASVSACKVGEELTFGVDFVTKASGNNVVIVPLKPLKPIQSYLYVATDLIHDSLGRSIAASTTYNLLKLDIETKPLETAAQLQLQGLVNSYEKGAAAAHGVDPDNIIYSGLFTTQSVANVYETTKLLMASNPAYTPSFVQAPTPAGYTVAQAVGLTEASGLAYTLANIADVYTAKIKVPFYGDCSSASCVIPVVDGKPTAPNGRWFAQGDSPVSVLLSLQAGTLSQANFFAQASEQGVDPQAALANPALLAGKQWMLDDGTSADKTKHLTRLNPIPAIKGYETIPVQITIPNAAKLAAFQGDAFVAPTNGWPVTIAMHGLGGGKEMALAYAGTYAAAGVATISIDMPLHGARSFDLDKDGIYEISATAPAFGNVIGTPDAFENGNPLVFVNIASTLTVRDNFRQATLDHLALRLLLTGMAQQLAAANQPQVFDVSKISAQGLSLGGIVGTTFATYASTGLVNPMTGDTLPNAYAINAA
;
A
#
# COMPACT_ATOMS: atom_id res chain seq x y z
N MET A 1 67.92 -38.46 50.42
CA MET A 1 66.83 -37.48 50.15
C MET A 1 67.27 -36.00 50.15
N LYS A 2 68.56 -35.66 50.28
CA LYS A 2 69.05 -34.26 50.28
C LYS A 2 69.55 -33.72 48.92
N ARG A 3 69.49 -34.50 47.84
CA ARG A 3 69.84 -34.06 46.46
C ARG A 3 68.64 -33.80 45.55
N LEU A 4 67.44 -34.29 45.89
CA LEU A 4 66.20 -33.95 45.18
C LEU A 4 65.64 -32.58 45.57
N ILE A 5 65.90 -32.10 46.79
CA ILE A 5 65.42 -30.80 47.28
C ILE A 5 66.19 -29.63 46.64
N LEU A 6 67.46 -29.83 46.28
CA LEU A 6 68.28 -28.79 45.66
C LEU A 6 67.98 -28.59 44.16
N GLY A 7 67.54 -29.65 43.45
CA GLY A 7 67.12 -29.56 42.05
C GLY A 7 65.78 -28.85 41.85
N VAL A 8 64.85 -29.01 42.80
CA VAL A 8 63.55 -28.33 42.78
C VAL A 8 63.67 -26.84 43.12
N ALA A 9 64.64 -26.44 43.94
CA ALA A 9 64.87 -25.04 44.31
C ALA A 9 65.54 -24.19 43.20
N ILE A 10 66.36 -24.79 42.33
CA ILE A 10 67.03 -24.07 41.24
C ILE A 10 66.12 -23.94 40.00
N ALA A 11 65.26 -24.94 39.74
CA ALA A 11 64.26 -24.86 38.67
C ALA A 11 63.12 -23.87 38.99
N SER A 12 62.78 -23.68 40.28
CA SER A 12 61.81 -22.67 40.71
C SER A 12 62.38 -21.24 40.74
N ALA A 13 63.70 -21.07 40.93
CA ALA A 13 64.35 -19.76 40.85
C ALA A 13 64.53 -19.24 39.40
N LEU A 14 64.67 -20.14 38.41
CA LEU A 14 64.72 -19.78 36.98
C LEU A 14 63.32 -19.67 36.34
N GLY A 15 62.30 -20.30 36.91
CA GLY A 15 60.90 -20.14 36.47
C GLY A 15 60.25 -18.82 36.92
N LEU A 16 60.72 -18.20 38.01
CA LEU A 16 60.17 -16.95 38.53
C LEU A 16 60.78 -15.66 37.94
N THR A 17 61.80 -15.75 37.08
CA THR A 17 62.38 -14.57 36.39
C THR A 17 61.88 -14.39 34.95
N ALA A 18 60.98 -15.28 34.49
CA ALA A 18 60.28 -15.15 33.20
C ALA A 18 58.87 -14.54 33.33
N CYS A 19 58.36 -14.32 34.55
CA CYS A 19 57.31 -13.35 34.80
C CYS A 19 57.98 -12.03 35.18
N GLY A 20 58.29 -11.22 34.17
CA GLY A 20 58.53 -9.79 34.38
C GLY A 20 57.37 -9.23 35.17
N GLY A 21 57.68 -8.64 36.32
CA GLY A 21 56.69 -8.09 37.22
C GLY A 21 56.02 -6.89 36.57
N ASP A 22 54.80 -7.10 36.09
CA ASP A 22 53.75 -6.11 36.28
C ASP A 22 52.93 -6.60 37.47
N THR A 23 53.01 -5.86 38.56
CA THR A 23 52.08 -6.05 39.67
C THR A 23 50.64 -5.90 39.15
N PHE A 24 49.65 -6.55 39.78
CA PHE A 24 48.22 -6.35 39.45
C PHE A 24 47.81 -4.86 39.40
N ASN A 25 48.59 -3.97 40.04
CA ASN A 25 48.43 -2.52 39.98
C ASN A 25 49.08 -1.89 38.73
N GLU A 26 50.28 -2.31 38.27
CA GLU A 26 50.86 -1.86 36.99
C GLU A 26 50.05 -2.34 35.77
N ALA A 27 49.49 -3.55 35.83
CA ALA A 27 48.58 -4.05 34.81
C ALA A 27 47.22 -3.33 34.82
N LYS A 28 46.87 -2.61 35.89
CA LYS A 28 45.65 -1.79 36.00
C LYS A 28 45.89 -0.34 35.57
N ASP A 29 47.11 0.16 35.77
CA ASP A 29 47.52 1.52 35.43
C ASP A 29 48.01 1.65 33.96
N ASN A 30 48.36 0.53 33.30
CA ASN A 30 48.76 0.47 31.88
C ASN A 30 47.68 -0.13 30.93
N VAL A 31 46.43 -0.29 31.37
CA VAL A 31 45.35 -0.65 30.42
C VAL A 31 44.97 0.59 29.64
N GLU A 32 45.35 0.65 28.36
CA GLU A 32 44.74 1.64 27.47
C GLU A 32 43.22 1.43 27.50
N PRO A 33 42.43 2.44 27.92
CA PRO A 33 40.99 2.29 27.94
C PRO A 33 40.51 2.07 26.51
N LEU A 34 39.87 0.92 26.27
CA LEU A 34 39.35 0.56 24.97
C LEU A 34 37.98 1.21 24.78
N VAL A 35 37.84 1.96 23.69
CA VAL A 35 36.52 2.44 23.22
C VAL A 35 35.74 1.23 22.72
N PRO A 36 34.55 0.92 23.27
CA PRO A 36 33.71 -0.17 22.75
C PRO A 36 33.44 -0.02 21.25
N LEU A 37 33.22 -1.15 20.56
CA LEU A 37 32.78 -1.12 19.17
C LEU A 37 31.32 -0.66 19.10
N SER A 38 31.01 0.16 18.11
CA SER A 38 29.63 0.43 17.71
C SER A 38 29.06 -0.81 17.04
N HIS A 39 27.76 -1.09 17.19
CA HIS A 39 27.14 -2.28 16.60
C HIS A 39 25.77 -2.01 15.99
N VAL A 40 25.33 -2.87 15.07
CA VAL A 40 23.98 -2.83 14.53
C VAL A 40 22.97 -3.12 15.63
N GLN A 41 21.87 -2.36 15.69
CA GLN A 41 20.76 -2.64 16.60
C GLN A 41 19.94 -3.82 16.06
N PHE A 42 20.12 -4.99 16.65
CA PHE A 42 19.31 -6.16 16.35
C PHE A 42 19.12 -7.03 17.59
N ASP A 43 17.90 -7.02 18.11
CA ASP A 43 17.44 -7.81 19.24
C ASP A 43 15.91 -8.01 19.15
N PRO A 44 15.47 -8.99 18.33
CA PRO A 44 14.04 -9.24 18.08
C PRO A 44 13.23 -9.53 19.35
N ALA A 45 13.84 -10.13 20.37
CA ALA A 45 13.18 -10.45 21.63
C ALA A 45 12.74 -9.20 22.39
N ASN A 46 13.44 -8.07 22.19
CA ASN A 46 13.12 -6.77 22.78
C ASN A 46 12.49 -5.79 21.76
N GLY A 47 12.00 -6.29 20.62
CA GLY A 47 11.36 -5.47 19.59
C GLY A 47 12.31 -4.54 18.83
N LYS A 48 13.63 -4.76 18.94
CA LYS A 48 14.66 -3.98 18.24
C LYS A 48 14.97 -4.65 16.91
N LEU A 49 14.27 -4.23 15.86
CA LEU A 49 14.35 -4.81 14.53
C LEU A 49 14.44 -3.69 13.47
N PRO A 50 15.46 -3.69 12.60
CA PRO A 50 15.48 -2.83 11.41
C PRO A 50 14.21 -3.02 10.58
N LEU A 51 13.57 -1.94 10.14
CA LEU A 51 12.34 -1.99 9.33
C LEU A 51 12.58 -1.43 7.92
N PRO A 52 11.89 -1.98 6.90
CA PRO A 52 10.99 -3.14 6.91
C PRO A 52 11.67 -4.49 7.16
N ASN A 53 10.91 -5.46 7.69
CA ASN A 53 11.43 -6.82 7.94
C ASN A 53 10.32 -7.88 8.02
N ASP A 54 10.49 -8.98 7.30
CA ASP A 54 9.52 -10.08 7.20
C ASP A 54 9.51 -11.03 8.39
N LEU A 55 10.40 -10.88 9.38
CA LEU A 55 10.18 -11.53 10.68
C LEU A 55 8.83 -11.15 11.28
N LEU A 56 8.27 -9.99 10.91
CA LEU A 56 6.92 -9.55 11.25
C LEU A 56 5.82 -10.25 10.42
N PHE A 57 6.12 -11.22 9.56
CA PHE A 57 5.13 -12.17 9.04
C PHE A 57 5.17 -13.51 9.78
N SER A 58 6.14 -13.73 10.67
CA SER A 58 6.24 -14.98 11.43
C SER A 58 5.02 -15.15 12.33
N GLY A 59 4.25 -16.21 12.10
CA GLY A 59 3.02 -16.49 12.84
C GLY A 59 1.79 -15.76 12.32
N THR A 60 1.86 -15.14 11.12
CA THR A 60 0.68 -14.58 10.46
C THR A 60 -0.42 -15.62 10.29
N THR A 61 -1.67 -15.20 10.49
CA THR A 61 -2.86 -16.04 10.37
C THR A 61 -3.67 -15.77 9.12
N ASP A 62 -3.47 -14.63 8.44
CA ASP A 62 -4.25 -14.18 7.28
C ASP A 62 -3.36 -13.68 6.12
N GLY A 63 -2.04 -13.66 6.32
CA GLY A 63 -1.05 -13.17 5.38
C GLY A 63 -0.73 -11.69 5.51
N THR A 64 -1.14 -11.01 6.59
CA THR A 64 -0.68 -9.67 6.93
C THR A 64 0.47 -9.67 7.95
N LEU A 65 1.09 -8.50 8.13
CA LEU A 65 2.07 -8.27 9.18
C LEU A 65 1.46 -8.52 10.56
N THR A 66 2.23 -9.11 11.46
CA THR A 66 1.93 -9.33 12.87
C THR A 66 2.71 -8.31 13.70
N ILE A 67 2.10 -7.15 13.98
CA ILE A 67 2.78 -6.10 14.76
C ILE A 67 2.63 -6.40 16.25
N PRO A 68 3.72 -6.33 17.05
CA PRO A 68 3.63 -6.49 18.49
C PRO A 68 2.63 -5.50 19.11
N GLY A 69 1.71 -6.01 19.93
CA GLY A 69 0.68 -5.20 20.61
C GLY A 69 -0.71 -5.20 19.96
N GLU A 70 -0.93 -5.99 18.92
CA GLU A 70 -2.21 -6.12 18.17
C GLU A 70 -3.38 -6.80 18.93
N THR A 71 -3.37 -6.84 20.26
CA THR A 71 -4.52 -7.33 21.04
C THR A 71 -5.61 -6.25 21.19
N GLY A 72 -6.82 -6.48 20.68
CA GLY A 72 -7.97 -5.56 20.85
C GLY A 72 -7.96 -4.34 19.91
N VAL A 73 -7.85 -4.60 18.61
CA VAL A 73 -7.21 -3.71 17.62
C VAL A 73 -7.85 -2.34 17.43
N ASP A 74 -7.09 -1.31 17.78
CA ASP A 74 -7.31 0.08 17.36
C ASP A 74 -6.37 0.42 16.20
N TYR A 75 -6.90 0.43 14.97
CA TYR A 75 -6.16 0.76 13.76
C TYR A 75 -5.98 2.26 13.51
N THR A 76 -6.44 3.13 14.42
CA THR A 76 -6.09 4.55 14.37
C THR A 76 -4.65 4.78 14.84
N ASN A 77 -4.08 3.86 15.61
CA ASN A 77 -2.64 3.84 15.89
C ASN A 77 -1.86 3.48 14.61
N PRO A 78 -0.99 4.36 14.09
CA PRO A 78 -0.27 4.10 12.84
C PRO A 78 0.65 2.88 12.87
N GLN A 79 1.18 2.51 14.04
CA GLN A 79 2.02 1.31 14.18
C GLN A 79 1.17 0.05 14.05
N THR A 80 0.03 -0.02 14.73
CA THR A 80 -0.92 -1.12 14.64
C THR A 80 -1.57 -1.21 13.26
N ALA A 81 -1.76 -0.08 12.56
CA ALA A 81 -2.26 -0.02 11.18
C ALA A 81 -1.40 -0.79 10.17
N LEU A 82 -0.10 -0.94 10.43
CA LEU A 82 0.79 -1.77 9.61
C LEU A 82 0.35 -3.25 9.62
N GLY A 83 -0.28 -3.70 10.69
CA GLY A 83 -0.86 -5.04 10.82
C GLY A 83 -1.93 -5.40 9.81
N ALA A 84 -2.55 -4.39 9.20
CA ALA A 84 -3.57 -4.58 8.18
C ALA A 84 -3.01 -4.66 6.76
N LEU A 85 -1.68 -4.74 6.62
CA LEU A 85 -0.94 -4.70 5.35
C LEU A 85 -0.30 -6.06 5.06
N ASP A 86 -0.31 -6.47 3.80
CA ASP A 86 0.30 -7.73 3.33
C ASP A 86 1.71 -7.56 2.77
N GLY A 87 2.35 -6.43 3.12
CA GLY A 87 3.73 -6.14 2.79
C GLY A 87 4.09 -4.69 3.09
N TRP A 88 5.34 -4.38 2.78
CA TRP A 88 5.95 -3.08 3.03
C TRP A 88 5.87 -2.16 1.82
N SER A 89 6.06 -0.87 2.03
CA SER A 89 6.04 0.12 0.95
C SER A 89 7.06 -0.20 -0.15
N THR A 90 6.68 0.03 -1.41
CA THR A 90 7.59 -0.13 -2.56
C THR A 90 8.57 1.03 -2.72
N SER A 91 8.39 2.13 -1.99
CA SER A 91 9.19 3.35 -2.15
C SER A 91 9.66 3.97 -0.84
N SER A 92 9.23 3.47 0.32
CA SER A 92 9.68 4.00 1.60
C SER A 92 11.14 3.61 1.86
N PRO A 93 11.95 4.49 2.45
CA PRO A 93 13.31 4.14 2.85
C PRO A 93 13.34 3.00 3.88
N ILE A 94 14.37 2.16 3.80
CA ILE A 94 14.68 1.07 4.74
C ILE A 94 15.69 1.60 5.74
N SER A 95 15.47 1.40 7.04
CA SER A 95 16.34 1.95 8.09
C SER A 95 16.97 0.86 8.94
N ILE A 96 18.30 0.88 9.01
CA ILE A 96 19.12 0.03 9.89
C ILE A 96 19.68 0.92 10.99
N THR A 97 19.15 0.75 12.21
CA THR A 97 19.59 1.51 13.38
C THR A 97 20.91 0.97 13.92
N MET A 98 21.80 1.86 14.33
CA MET A 98 23.09 1.54 14.96
C MET A 98 23.08 1.95 16.44
N GLU A 99 23.66 1.11 17.29
CA GLU A 99 23.99 1.42 18.68
C GLU A 99 25.44 1.92 18.72
N LEU A 100 25.58 3.25 18.66
CA LEU A 100 26.88 3.91 18.58
C LEU A 100 27.54 3.99 19.96
N ALA A 101 28.83 3.62 20.02
CA ALA A 101 29.61 3.71 21.23
C ALA A 101 29.91 5.17 21.62
N LYS A 102 30.56 5.35 22.76
CA LYS A 102 31.10 6.66 23.19
C LYS A 102 32.62 6.62 23.16
N ASP A 103 33.24 7.72 22.76
CA ASP A 103 34.70 7.88 22.86
C ASP A 103 35.18 7.92 24.33
N LEU A 104 36.49 8.02 24.52
CA LEU A 104 37.11 8.07 25.85
C LEU A 104 36.74 9.34 26.64
N GLN A 105 36.20 10.35 25.96
CA GLN A 105 35.74 11.60 26.56
C GLN A 105 34.23 11.57 26.87
N GLY A 106 33.55 10.46 26.55
CA GLY A 106 32.12 10.27 26.76
C GLY A 106 31.23 10.89 25.68
N ASN A 107 31.79 11.39 24.57
CA ASN A 107 31.01 11.87 23.43
C ASN A 107 30.50 10.68 22.61
N ALA A 108 29.27 10.77 22.12
CA ALA A 108 28.74 9.75 21.22
C ALA A 108 29.50 9.76 19.90
N LEU A 109 29.91 8.58 19.44
CA LEU A 109 30.41 8.41 18.09
C LEU A 109 29.29 8.64 17.08
N THR A 110 29.65 8.98 15.85
CA THR A 110 28.70 9.10 14.74
C THR A 110 29.00 8.04 13.68
N ILE A 111 28.08 7.86 12.73
CA ILE A 111 28.35 7.07 11.52
C ILE A 111 29.20 7.93 10.58
N ASP A 112 30.25 7.35 9.99
CA ASP A 112 30.99 7.99 8.90
C ASP A 112 30.13 7.96 7.63
N ALA A 113 29.64 9.12 7.19
CA ALA A 113 28.71 9.23 6.07
C ALA A 113 29.31 8.76 4.74
N ASP A 114 30.62 8.96 4.52
CA ASP A 114 31.29 8.56 3.28
C ASP A 114 31.40 7.02 3.20
N SER A 115 31.61 6.38 4.36
CA SER A 115 31.61 4.91 4.46
C SER A 115 30.24 4.29 4.12
N VAL A 116 29.16 5.06 4.26
CA VAL A 116 27.79 4.62 3.94
C VAL A 116 27.42 4.92 2.49
N PHE A 117 27.83 6.06 1.93
CA PHE A 117 27.48 6.48 0.57
C PHE A 117 28.43 5.85 -0.48
N GLN A 118 28.50 4.51 -0.50
CA GLN A 118 29.33 3.79 -1.46
C GLN A 118 28.72 2.42 -1.83
N PRO A 119 29.01 1.89 -3.03
CA PRO A 119 28.68 0.52 -3.37
C PRO A 119 29.28 -0.48 -2.36
N GLY A 120 28.53 -1.53 -2.02
CA GLY A 120 29.00 -2.58 -1.13
C GLY A 120 28.77 -2.34 0.36
N ALA A 121 28.62 -1.08 0.81
CA ALA A 121 28.26 -0.77 2.21
C ALA A 121 26.92 -1.42 2.60
N VAL A 122 25.95 -1.35 1.69
CA VAL A 122 24.76 -2.21 1.71
C VAL A 122 24.56 -2.78 0.31
N ARG A 123 24.30 -4.09 0.24
CA ARG A 123 23.91 -4.81 -0.97
C ARG A 123 22.43 -5.19 -0.86
N VAL A 124 21.68 -5.07 -1.96
CA VAL A 124 20.25 -5.38 -1.99
C VAL A 124 19.97 -6.30 -3.16
N PHE A 125 19.22 -7.38 -2.93
CA PHE A 125 18.93 -8.41 -3.91
C PHE A 125 17.43 -8.64 -3.99
N GLU A 126 16.90 -8.89 -5.18
CA GLU A 126 15.60 -9.54 -5.31
C GLU A 126 15.68 -10.92 -4.67
N ALA A 127 14.60 -11.36 -4.03
CA ALA A 127 14.53 -12.65 -3.37
C ALA A 127 13.16 -13.28 -3.54
N THR A 128 13.11 -14.61 -3.55
CA THR A 128 11.86 -15.36 -3.40
C THR A 128 11.78 -15.85 -1.96
N VAL A 129 10.73 -15.45 -1.27
CA VAL A 129 10.49 -15.84 0.12
C VAL A 129 10.03 -17.30 0.23
N GLY A 130 10.56 -18.02 1.20
CA GLY A 130 10.11 -19.37 1.55
C GLY A 130 8.83 -19.38 2.38
N GLY A 131 8.13 -20.50 2.38
CA GLY A 131 6.93 -20.75 3.17
C GLY A 131 5.70 -21.02 2.31
N SER A 132 4.64 -21.52 2.94
CA SER A 132 3.40 -21.96 2.27
C SER A 132 2.70 -20.88 1.44
N LEU A 133 2.98 -19.59 1.71
CA LEU A 133 2.44 -18.44 1.00
C LEU A 133 3.34 -17.91 -0.14
N SER A 134 4.43 -18.62 -0.42
CA SER A 134 5.32 -18.36 -1.55
C SER A 134 4.54 -18.46 -2.86
N THR A 135 4.82 -17.53 -3.78
CA THR A 135 4.32 -17.58 -5.17
C THR A 135 5.08 -18.59 -6.03
N ASP A 136 6.26 -19.03 -5.58
CA ASP A 136 7.06 -20.06 -6.23
C ASP A 136 6.81 -21.42 -5.57
N PRO A 137 6.30 -22.43 -6.31
CA PRO A 137 6.04 -23.77 -5.81
C PRO A 137 7.25 -24.43 -5.15
N GLU A 138 8.48 -24.21 -5.64
CA GLU A 138 9.69 -24.81 -5.08
C GLU A 138 10.07 -24.23 -3.70
N CYS A 139 9.52 -23.06 -3.37
CA CYS A 139 9.76 -22.37 -2.11
C CYS A 139 8.64 -22.61 -1.07
N THR A 140 7.55 -23.27 -1.46
CA THR A 140 6.39 -23.50 -0.56
C THR A 140 6.69 -24.41 0.63
N SER A 141 7.64 -25.34 0.49
CA SER A 141 8.06 -26.25 1.56
C SER A 141 9.23 -25.72 2.40
N GLN A 142 9.80 -24.57 2.03
CA GLN A 142 10.90 -23.96 2.77
C GLN A 142 10.41 -23.28 4.05
N ALA A 143 11.32 -22.97 4.96
CA ALA A 143 11.00 -22.23 6.17
C ALA A 143 10.33 -20.89 5.80
N SER A 144 9.22 -20.58 6.47
CA SER A 144 8.52 -19.30 6.27
C SER A 144 9.48 -18.14 6.46
N VAL A 145 9.42 -17.14 5.59
CA VAL A 145 10.25 -15.92 5.60
C VAL A 145 11.76 -16.13 5.36
N SER A 146 12.16 -17.32 4.91
CA SER A 146 13.54 -17.59 4.47
C SER A 146 13.84 -16.99 3.08
N ALA A 147 15.10 -16.73 2.77
CA ALA A 147 15.53 -16.40 1.41
C ALA A 147 15.69 -17.68 0.59
N CYS A 148 14.57 -18.28 0.18
CA CYS A 148 14.56 -19.54 -0.58
C CYS A 148 15.38 -19.44 -1.88
N LYS A 149 15.24 -18.33 -2.60
CA LYS A 149 16.06 -18.00 -3.77
C LYS A 149 16.52 -16.55 -3.67
N VAL A 150 17.77 -16.29 -4.05
CA VAL A 150 18.32 -14.94 -4.21
C VAL A 150 18.48 -14.68 -5.70
N GLY A 151 17.77 -13.67 -6.18
CA GLY A 151 17.74 -13.22 -7.58
C GLY A 151 18.72 -12.10 -7.85
N GLU A 152 18.39 -11.21 -8.78
CA GLU A 152 19.27 -10.13 -9.23
C GLU A 152 19.68 -9.16 -8.10
N GLU A 153 20.92 -8.69 -8.14
CA GLU A 153 21.39 -7.60 -7.29
C GLU A 153 20.95 -6.25 -7.85
N LEU A 154 20.39 -5.40 -6.99
CA LEU A 154 20.06 -4.02 -7.33
C LEU A 154 21.33 -3.18 -7.40
N THR A 155 21.35 -2.23 -8.33
CA THR A 155 22.51 -1.39 -8.62
C THR A 155 22.50 -0.10 -7.81
N PHE A 156 23.54 0.14 -7.01
CA PHE A 156 23.75 1.41 -6.30
C PHE A 156 23.85 2.59 -7.27
N GLY A 157 23.18 3.70 -6.96
CA GLY A 157 23.12 4.91 -7.78
C GLY A 157 22.12 4.84 -8.94
N VAL A 158 21.53 3.67 -9.21
CA VAL A 158 20.50 3.47 -10.25
C VAL A 158 19.18 3.04 -9.62
N ASP A 159 19.20 1.98 -8.81
CA ASP A 159 18.02 1.42 -8.17
C ASP A 159 17.81 1.97 -6.77
N PHE A 160 18.90 2.20 -6.03
CA PHE A 160 18.89 2.77 -4.67
C PHE A 160 20.19 3.51 -4.36
N VAL A 161 20.19 4.29 -3.28
CA VAL A 161 21.40 4.81 -2.61
C VAL A 161 21.31 4.56 -1.11
N THR A 162 22.43 4.63 -0.39
CA THR A 162 22.48 4.56 1.08
C THR A 162 22.96 5.87 1.68
N LYS A 163 22.41 6.27 2.82
CA LYS A 163 22.79 7.50 3.53
C LYS A 163 22.85 7.28 5.03
N ALA A 164 23.82 7.91 5.68
CA ALA A 164 23.77 8.08 7.13
C ALA A 164 22.73 9.15 7.49
N SER A 165 21.88 8.87 8.48
CA SER A 165 20.87 9.80 9.00
C SER A 165 20.70 9.61 10.51
N GLY A 166 21.33 10.48 11.30
CA GLY A 166 21.45 10.29 12.74
C GLY A 166 22.19 8.97 13.03
N ASN A 167 21.56 8.07 13.78
CA ASN A 167 22.11 6.75 14.10
C ASN A 167 21.71 5.67 13.08
N ASN A 168 21.15 6.04 11.93
CA ASN A 168 20.65 5.09 10.95
C ASN A 168 21.50 5.07 9.70
N VAL A 169 21.70 3.86 9.15
CA VAL A 169 21.99 3.66 7.73
C VAL A 169 20.65 3.48 7.02
N VAL A 170 20.36 4.38 6.09
CA VAL A 170 19.08 4.45 5.38
C VAL A 170 19.30 4.07 3.92
N ILE A 171 18.63 3.01 3.46
CA ILE A 171 18.56 2.61 2.06
C ILE A 171 17.39 3.34 1.42
N VAL A 172 17.64 4.13 0.38
CA VAL A 172 16.65 4.96 -0.31
C VAL A 172 16.46 4.45 -1.73
N PRO A 173 15.33 3.79 -2.05
CA PRO A 173 14.98 3.46 -3.42
C PRO A 173 14.92 4.71 -4.31
N LEU A 174 15.54 4.66 -5.50
CA LEU A 174 15.49 5.73 -6.50
C LEU A 174 14.32 5.56 -7.48
N LYS A 175 13.74 4.37 -7.51
CA LYS A 175 12.49 4.03 -8.21
C LYS A 175 11.65 3.10 -7.33
N PRO A 176 10.33 3.05 -7.52
CA PRO A 176 9.51 2.08 -6.82
C PRO A 176 10.00 0.65 -7.09
N LEU A 177 10.17 -0.12 -6.02
CA LEU A 177 10.43 -1.55 -6.06
C LEU A 177 9.23 -2.29 -6.67
N LYS A 178 9.48 -3.45 -7.28
CA LYS A 178 8.40 -4.34 -7.76
C LYS A 178 7.47 -4.69 -6.58
N PRO A 179 6.15 -4.65 -6.73
CA PRO A 179 5.21 -5.07 -5.70
C PRO A 179 5.15 -6.60 -5.58
N ILE A 180 4.75 -7.14 -4.42
CA ILE A 180 4.68 -8.59 -4.15
C ILE A 180 6.02 -9.29 -4.42
N GLN A 181 7.10 -8.54 -4.24
CA GLN A 181 8.47 -8.99 -4.43
C GLN A 181 9.20 -8.87 -3.10
N SER A 182 9.92 -9.93 -2.74
CA SER A 182 10.81 -9.92 -1.58
C SER A 182 12.19 -9.39 -1.98
N TYR A 183 12.85 -8.75 -1.03
CA TYR A 183 14.21 -8.23 -1.17
C TYR A 183 15.03 -8.60 0.05
N LEU A 184 16.23 -9.10 -0.19
CA LEU A 184 17.26 -9.33 0.82
C LEU A 184 18.19 -8.11 0.84
N TYR A 185 18.42 -7.52 2.01
CA TYR A 185 19.37 -6.43 2.18
C TYR A 185 20.44 -6.82 3.20
N VAL A 186 21.71 -6.57 2.84
CA VAL A 186 22.89 -7.01 3.58
C VAL A 186 23.78 -5.81 3.84
N ALA A 187 23.97 -5.47 5.12
CA ALA A 187 24.93 -4.46 5.56
C ALA A 187 26.28 -5.11 5.83
N THR A 188 27.36 -4.43 5.42
CA THR A 188 28.72 -4.95 5.52
C THR A 188 29.59 -4.13 6.49
N ASP A 189 30.76 -4.67 6.81
CA ASP A 189 31.79 -4.05 7.64
C ASP A 189 32.48 -2.83 7.00
N LEU A 190 32.16 -2.51 5.73
CA LEU A 190 32.54 -1.24 5.09
C LEU A 190 31.88 -0.03 5.73
N ILE A 191 30.83 -0.22 6.53
CA ILE A 191 30.18 0.84 7.30
C ILE A 191 31.03 1.11 8.55
N HIS A 192 31.51 2.35 8.66
CA HIS A 192 32.41 2.76 9.74
C HIS A 192 31.75 3.75 10.72
N ASP A 193 32.26 3.75 11.95
CA ASP A 193 32.05 4.84 12.90
C ASP A 193 33.01 6.01 12.66
N SER A 194 32.80 7.11 13.38
CA SER A 194 33.58 8.34 13.25
C SER A 194 35.05 8.22 13.68
N LEU A 195 35.48 7.05 14.18
CA LEU A 195 36.89 6.74 14.44
C LEU A 195 37.50 5.90 13.30
N GLY A 196 36.76 5.67 12.21
CA GLY A 196 37.19 4.87 11.06
C GLY A 196 37.18 3.36 11.33
N ARG A 197 36.44 2.91 12.35
CA ARG A 197 36.34 1.48 12.71
C ARG A 197 35.05 0.91 12.16
N SER A 198 35.09 -0.33 11.65
CA SER A 198 33.89 -1.05 11.22
C SER A 198 32.87 -1.18 12.35
N ILE A 199 31.62 -0.87 12.04
CA ILE A 199 30.49 -1.17 12.92
C ILE A 199 30.32 -2.69 12.96
N ALA A 200 30.23 -3.26 14.15
CA ALA A 200 30.12 -4.70 14.35
C ALA A 200 28.67 -5.20 14.24
N ALA A 201 28.50 -6.50 14.00
CA ALA A 201 27.23 -7.17 14.24
C ALA A 201 26.83 -7.11 15.73
N SER A 202 25.52 -7.12 16.00
CA SER A 202 25.02 -7.25 17.38
C SER A 202 25.43 -8.60 17.98
N THR A 203 25.53 -8.69 19.31
CA THR A 203 25.78 -9.97 20.00
C THR A 203 24.73 -11.02 19.63
N THR A 204 23.47 -10.63 19.52
CA THR A 204 22.38 -11.51 19.12
C THR A 204 22.56 -11.99 17.68
N TYR A 205 22.89 -11.09 16.75
CA TYR A 205 23.12 -11.45 15.35
C TYR A 205 24.33 -12.38 15.20
N ASN A 206 25.41 -12.14 15.96
CA ASN A 206 26.60 -13.00 15.97
C ASN A 206 26.29 -14.44 16.41
N LEU A 207 25.31 -14.65 17.28
CA LEU A 207 24.85 -16.00 17.64
C LEU A 207 24.04 -16.64 16.49
N LEU A 208 23.18 -15.86 15.83
CA LEU A 208 22.32 -16.36 14.74
C LEU A 208 23.06 -16.62 13.44
N LYS A 209 24.20 -15.95 13.19
CA LYS A 209 25.02 -16.20 12.00
C LYS A 209 25.91 -17.43 12.11
N LEU A 210 26.04 -18.02 13.31
CA LEU A 210 26.72 -19.30 13.45
C LEU A 210 26.05 -20.34 12.56
N ASP A 211 26.85 -21.18 11.91
CA ASP A 211 26.33 -22.22 11.02
C ASP A 211 25.48 -23.21 11.81
N ILE A 212 24.19 -23.27 11.46
CA ILE A 212 23.21 -24.13 12.14
C ILE A 212 23.58 -25.61 12.11
N GLU A 213 24.33 -26.05 11.09
CA GLU A 213 24.74 -27.46 10.94
C GLU A 213 25.84 -27.86 11.92
N THR A 214 26.68 -26.91 12.34
CA THR A 214 27.84 -27.19 13.21
C THR A 214 27.70 -26.61 14.61
N LYS A 215 26.91 -25.54 14.76
CA LYS A 215 26.68 -24.80 16.01
C LYS A 215 25.18 -24.46 16.16
N PRO A 216 24.30 -25.46 16.20
CA PRO A 216 22.87 -25.22 16.40
C PRO A 216 22.62 -24.56 17.77
N LEU A 217 21.71 -23.59 17.81
CA LEU A 217 21.24 -23.01 19.07
C LEU A 217 20.22 -23.93 19.77
N GLU A 218 19.96 -23.65 21.05
CA GLU A 218 19.27 -24.60 21.93
C GLU A 218 17.74 -24.61 21.77
N THR A 219 17.12 -23.43 21.65
CA THR A 219 15.65 -23.32 21.64
C THR A 219 15.08 -23.32 20.23
N ALA A 220 13.84 -23.79 20.06
CA ALA A 220 13.16 -23.79 18.76
C ALA A 220 13.07 -22.40 18.12
N ALA A 221 12.80 -21.36 18.91
CA ALA A 221 12.76 -19.98 18.42
C ALA A 221 14.15 -19.49 17.97
N GLN A 222 15.20 -19.84 18.70
CA GLN A 222 16.57 -19.52 18.30
C GLN A 222 16.98 -20.26 17.02
N LEU A 223 16.65 -21.56 16.91
CA LEU A 223 16.91 -22.35 15.71
C LEU A 223 16.16 -21.83 14.49
N GLN A 224 14.90 -21.39 14.67
CA GLN A 224 14.14 -20.75 13.61
C GLN A 224 14.85 -19.49 13.12
N LEU A 225 15.16 -18.55 14.01
CA LEU A 225 15.85 -17.31 13.65
C LEU A 225 17.26 -17.57 13.08
N GLN A 226 17.98 -18.54 13.62
CA GLN A 226 19.30 -18.95 13.11
C GLN A 226 19.19 -19.48 11.69
N GLY A 227 18.23 -20.36 11.44
CA GLY A 227 17.96 -20.90 10.11
C GLY A 227 17.61 -19.81 9.09
N LEU A 228 16.87 -18.78 9.50
CA LEU A 228 16.55 -17.64 8.65
C LEU A 228 17.79 -16.81 8.32
N VAL A 229 18.57 -16.39 9.33
CA VAL A 229 19.82 -15.63 9.11
C VAL A 229 20.81 -16.44 8.26
N ASN A 230 20.96 -17.74 8.53
CA ASN A 230 21.77 -18.63 7.71
C ASN A 230 21.26 -18.70 6.26
N SER A 231 19.93 -18.74 6.05
CA SER A 231 19.36 -18.74 4.69
C SER A 231 19.70 -17.45 3.92
N TYR A 232 19.70 -16.31 4.62
CA TYR A 232 20.00 -15.00 4.03
C TYR A 232 21.48 -14.92 3.63
N GLU A 233 22.39 -15.22 4.55
CA GLU A 233 23.83 -15.12 4.30
C GLU A 233 24.31 -16.18 3.31
N LYS A 234 23.93 -17.46 3.49
CA LYS A 234 24.29 -18.54 2.56
C LYS A 234 23.71 -18.27 1.16
N GLY A 235 22.49 -17.75 1.08
CA GLY A 235 21.85 -17.38 -0.19
C GLY A 235 22.61 -16.28 -0.92
N ALA A 236 22.96 -15.19 -0.22
CA ALA A 236 23.71 -14.08 -0.80
C ALA A 236 25.14 -14.48 -1.21
N ALA A 237 25.79 -15.32 -0.40
CA ALA A 237 27.11 -15.87 -0.70
C ALA A 237 27.08 -16.78 -1.93
N ALA A 238 26.10 -17.69 -2.01
CA ALA A 238 25.99 -18.64 -3.12
C ALA A 238 25.63 -17.98 -4.45
N ALA A 239 24.72 -16.99 -4.44
CA ALA A 239 24.26 -16.33 -5.66
C ALA A 239 25.23 -15.25 -6.16
N HIS A 240 25.87 -14.50 -5.24
CA HIS A 240 26.60 -13.26 -5.59
C HIS A 240 27.98 -13.12 -4.93
N GLY A 241 28.50 -14.19 -4.32
CA GLY A 241 29.83 -14.20 -3.72
C GLY A 241 30.00 -13.20 -2.58
N VAL A 242 28.93 -12.84 -1.86
CA VAL A 242 29.04 -12.05 -0.63
C VAL A 242 29.85 -12.85 0.38
N ASP A 243 30.92 -12.26 0.91
CA ASP A 243 31.71 -12.88 1.99
C ASP A 243 30.94 -12.81 3.32
N PRO A 244 30.55 -13.96 3.92
CA PRO A 244 29.81 -13.97 5.18
C PRO A 244 30.57 -13.34 6.36
N ASP A 245 31.90 -13.33 6.32
CA ASP A 245 32.71 -12.74 7.39
C ASP A 245 32.57 -11.21 7.42
N ASN A 246 32.28 -10.59 6.28
CA ASN A 246 32.09 -9.14 6.15
C ASN A 246 30.64 -8.71 6.43
N ILE A 247 29.71 -9.65 6.68
CA ILE A 247 28.30 -9.32 6.97
C ILE A 247 28.15 -8.92 8.44
N ILE A 248 27.64 -7.71 8.66
CA ILE A 248 27.32 -7.19 10.00
C ILE A 248 25.83 -7.30 10.31
N TYR A 249 24.98 -7.36 9.28
CA TYR A 249 23.55 -7.59 9.40
C TYR A 249 22.94 -7.99 8.05
N SER A 250 21.93 -8.86 8.07
CA SER A 250 21.07 -9.13 6.92
C SER A 250 19.60 -9.17 7.33
N GLY A 251 18.72 -8.71 6.46
CA GLY A 251 17.28 -8.73 6.64
C GLY A 251 16.56 -8.96 5.32
N LEU A 252 15.36 -9.52 5.39
CA LEU A 252 14.50 -9.75 4.24
C LEU A 252 13.18 -9.02 4.44
N PHE A 253 12.63 -8.43 3.39
CA PHE A 253 11.30 -7.84 3.43
C PHE A 253 10.53 -8.07 2.13
N THR A 254 9.20 -8.16 2.21
CA THR A 254 8.30 -8.32 1.07
C THR A 254 7.45 -7.08 0.87
N THR A 255 7.42 -6.58 -0.37
CA THR A 255 6.63 -5.39 -0.73
C THR A 255 5.13 -5.71 -0.85
N GLN A 256 4.31 -4.72 -0.47
CA GLN A 256 2.85 -4.80 -0.44
C GLN A 256 2.23 -5.10 -1.81
N SER A 257 1.09 -5.79 -1.79
CA SER A 257 0.22 -5.84 -2.95
C SER A 257 -0.46 -4.48 -3.21
N VAL A 258 -0.17 -3.89 -4.37
CA VAL A 258 -0.71 -2.57 -4.73
C VAL A 258 -1.91 -2.66 -5.68
N ALA A 259 -1.98 -3.73 -6.49
CA ALA A 259 -2.94 -3.85 -7.59
C ALA A 259 -4.12 -4.79 -7.31
N ASN A 260 -3.95 -5.84 -6.50
CA ASN A 260 -4.90 -6.97 -6.42
C ASN A 260 -6.33 -6.54 -6.06
N VAL A 261 -6.50 -5.69 -5.05
CA VAL A 261 -7.84 -5.19 -4.66
C VAL A 261 -8.49 -4.41 -5.80
N TYR A 262 -7.74 -3.56 -6.50
CA TYR A 262 -8.26 -2.81 -7.64
C TYR A 262 -8.64 -3.74 -8.79
N GLU A 263 -7.76 -4.64 -9.20
CA GLU A 263 -8.00 -5.54 -10.34
C GLU A 263 -9.14 -6.52 -10.08
N THR A 264 -9.20 -7.10 -8.88
CA THR A 264 -10.31 -7.95 -8.48
C THR A 264 -11.63 -7.18 -8.48
N THR A 265 -11.67 -5.97 -7.93
CA THR A 265 -12.90 -5.16 -7.92
C THR A 265 -13.31 -4.73 -9.31
N LYS A 266 -12.35 -4.40 -10.18
CA LYS A 266 -12.59 -4.04 -11.59
C LYS A 266 -13.20 -5.21 -12.35
N LEU A 267 -12.65 -6.42 -12.17
CA LEU A 267 -13.25 -7.63 -12.74
C LEU A 267 -14.66 -7.88 -12.20
N LEU A 268 -14.89 -7.71 -10.90
CA LEU A 268 -16.20 -7.88 -10.28
C LEU A 268 -17.22 -6.86 -10.82
N MET A 269 -16.85 -5.59 -11.00
CA MET A 269 -17.72 -4.58 -11.61
C MET A 269 -18.19 -5.00 -13.01
N ALA A 270 -17.32 -5.63 -13.80
CA ALA A 270 -17.62 -6.07 -15.16
C ALA A 270 -18.39 -7.40 -15.24
N SER A 271 -18.42 -8.21 -14.18
CA SER A 271 -18.91 -9.60 -14.24
C SER A 271 -19.93 -10.00 -13.17
N ASN A 272 -20.04 -9.24 -12.08
CA ASN A 272 -20.91 -9.55 -10.96
C ASN A 272 -21.95 -8.43 -10.74
N PRO A 273 -23.25 -8.72 -10.90
CA PRO A 273 -24.32 -7.72 -10.76
C PRO A 273 -24.34 -6.94 -9.43
N ALA A 274 -23.81 -7.50 -8.35
CA ALA A 274 -23.70 -6.79 -7.07
C ALA A 274 -22.68 -5.64 -7.11
N TYR A 275 -21.65 -5.76 -7.95
CA TYR A 275 -20.59 -4.74 -8.09
C TYR A 275 -20.81 -3.84 -9.30
N THR A 276 -21.60 -4.29 -10.29
CA THR A 276 -21.84 -3.56 -11.53
C THR A 276 -22.52 -2.21 -11.28
N PRO A 277 -21.92 -1.09 -11.69
CA PRO A 277 -22.56 0.21 -11.59
C PRO A 277 -23.74 0.33 -12.56
N SER A 278 -24.67 1.25 -12.30
CA SER A 278 -25.83 1.49 -13.18
C SER A 278 -26.22 2.96 -13.27
N PHE A 279 -26.83 3.38 -14.37
CA PHE A 279 -27.51 4.67 -14.43
C PHE A 279 -28.85 4.59 -13.69
N VAL A 280 -29.04 5.47 -12.72
CA VAL A 280 -30.36 5.77 -12.13
C VAL A 280 -31.08 6.81 -12.97
N GLN A 281 -30.31 7.73 -13.55
CA GLN A 281 -30.76 8.72 -14.52
C GLN A 281 -29.70 8.80 -15.62
N ALA A 282 -30.08 8.50 -16.87
CA ALA A 282 -29.22 8.67 -18.03
C ALA A 282 -28.90 10.16 -18.28
N PRO A 283 -27.81 10.49 -19.00
CA PRO A 283 -27.48 11.87 -19.34
C PRO A 283 -28.68 12.63 -19.93
N THR A 284 -29.11 13.69 -19.26
CA THR A 284 -30.25 14.52 -19.65
C THR A 284 -29.84 15.99 -19.68
N PRO A 285 -30.24 16.77 -20.71
CA PRO A 285 -29.97 18.20 -20.76
C PRO A 285 -30.51 18.92 -19.51
N ALA A 286 -29.69 19.79 -18.91
CA ALA A 286 -30.11 20.61 -17.78
C ALA A 286 -30.88 21.87 -18.21
N GLY A 287 -30.84 22.20 -19.50
CA GLY A 287 -31.54 23.36 -20.08
C GLY A 287 -30.77 24.67 -20.01
N TYR A 288 -29.50 24.63 -19.61
CA TYR A 288 -28.62 25.80 -19.52
C TYR A 288 -27.18 25.47 -19.93
N THR A 289 -26.39 26.52 -20.16
CA THR A 289 -24.98 26.47 -20.57
C THR A 289 -24.05 26.63 -19.37
N VAL A 290 -22.76 26.32 -19.56
CA VAL A 290 -21.75 26.59 -18.53
C VAL A 290 -21.70 28.09 -18.20
N ALA A 291 -21.83 28.98 -19.19
CA ALA A 291 -21.87 30.42 -18.95
C ALA A 291 -22.98 30.81 -17.97
N GLN A 292 -24.19 30.25 -18.13
CA GLN A 292 -25.30 30.47 -17.21
C GLN A 292 -25.03 29.85 -15.83
N ALA A 293 -24.44 28.66 -15.77
CA ALA A 293 -24.13 27.96 -14.52
C ALA A 293 -23.16 28.75 -13.63
N VAL A 294 -22.16 29.42 -14.24
CA VAL A 294 -21.14 30.20 -13.51
C VAL A 294 -21.43 31.72 -13.50
N GLY A 295 -22.62 32.14 -13.93
CA GLY A 295 -23.03 33.55 -13.88
C GLY A 295 -22.28 34.50 -14.84
N LEU A 296 -21.69 33.97 -15.92
CA LEU A 296 -21.04 34.78 -16.94
C LEU A 296 -22.07 35.41 -17.88
N THR A 297 -21.82 36.65 -18.30
CA THR A 297 -22.65 37.40 -19.25
C THR A 297 -21.82 37.81 -20.46
N GLU A 298 -22.44 38.32 -21.52
CA GLU A 298 -21.72 38.82 -22.70
C GLU A 298 -20.63 39.86 -22.35
N ALA A 299 -20.83 40.64 -21.28
CA ALA A 299 -19.84 41.59 -20.77
C ALA A 299 -18.55 40.93 -20.26
N SER A 300 -18.58 39.64 -19.94
CA SER A 300 -17.40 38.83 -19.56
C SER A 300 -16.51 38.46 -20.77
N GLY A 301 -16.90 38.85 -21.99
CA GLY A 301 -16.08 38.69 -23.20
C GLY A 301 -15.78 37.24 -23.54
N LEU A 302 -14.52 36.93 -23.84
CA LEU A 302 -14.09 35.59 -24.29
C LEU A 302 -14.47 34.47 -23.32
N ALA A 303 -14.47 34.74 -22.01
CA ALA A 303 -14.88 33.76 -21.00
C ALA A 303 -16.34 33.32 -21.20
N TYR A 304 -17.24 34.27 -21.47
CA TYR A 304 -18.63 33.98 -21.80
C TYR A 304 -18.74 33.24 -23.13
N THR A 305 -18.04 33.70 -24.17
CA THR A 305 -18.08 33.05 -25.49
C THR A 305 -17.70 31.58 -25.39
N LEU A 306 -16.60 31.23 -24.71
CA LEU A 306 -16.17 29.86 -24.54
C LEU A 306 -17.14 29.04 -23.67
N ALA A 307 -17.54 29.56 -22.51
CA ALA A 307 -18.46 28.86 -21.61
C ALA A 307 -19.86 28.65 -22.21
N ASN A 308 -20.32 29.55 -23.09
CA ASN A 308 -21.64 29.44 -23.72
C ASN A 308 -21.71 28.33 -24.79
N ILE A 309 -20.57 27.86 -25.31
CA ILE A 309 -20.48 26.73 -26.26
C ILE A 309 -20.84 25.41 -25.57
N ALA A 310 -20.60 25.29 -24.26
CA ALA A 310 -20.82 24.07 -23.51
C ALA A 310 -22.24 24.03 -22.91
N ASP A 311 -23.06 23.07 -23.33
CA ASP A 311 -24.37 22.81 -22.73
C ASP A 311 -24.21 21.86 -21.53
N VAL A 312 -24.90 22.14 -20.42
CA VAL A 312 -24.82 21.33 -19.20
C VAL A 312 -25.85 20.20 -19.25
N TYR A 313 -25.39 19.01 -18.87
CA TYR A 313 -26.17 17.79 -18.74
C TYR A 313 -25.99 17.23 -17.33
N THR A 314 -27.01 16.52 -16.85
CA THR A 314 -26.98 15.84 -15.55
C THR A 314 -27.24 14.35 -15.74
N ALA A 315 -26.61 13.53 -14.91
CA ALA A 315 -26.94 12.12 -14.77
C ALA A 315 -26.84 11.73 -13.29
N LYS A 316 -27.34 10.53 -12.96
CA LYS A 316 -27.17 9.92 -11.64
C LYS A 316 -26.77 8.48 -11.82
N ILE A 317 -25.74 8.05 -11.11
CA ILE A 317 -25.25 6.68 -11.18
C ILE A 317 -25.29 6.03 -9.81
N LYS A 318 -25.60 4.74 -9.77
CA LYS A 318 -25.56 3.93 -8.57
C LYS A 318 -24.25 3.14 -8.54
N VAL A 319 -23.50 3.30 -7.46
CA VAL A 319 -22.21 2.62 -7.23
C VAL A 319 -22.20 1.96 -5.85
N PRO A 320 -21.51 0.83 -5.67
CA PRO A 320 -21.26 0.28 -4.34
C PRO A 320 -20.26 1.15 -3.56
N PHE A 321 -20.43 1.23 -2.24
CA PHE A 321 -19.39 1.73 -1.34
C PHE A 321 -18.98 0.64 -0.35
N TYR A 322 -17.72 0.67 0.06
CA TYR A 322 -17.09 -0.41 0.84
C TYR A 322 -16.55 0.05 2.20
N GLY A 323 -16.50 1.36 2.43
CA GLY A 323 -16.12 1.95 3.72
C GLY A 323 -17.30 2.17 4.65
N ASP A 324 -17.02 2.59 5.88
CA ASP A 324 -18.05 2.84 6.90
C ASP A 324 -18.75 4.20 6.75
N CYS A 325 -18.39 5.00 5.74
CA CYS A 325 -19.03 6.30 5.48
C CYS A 325 -19.17 6.59 3.99
N SER A 326 -20.36 7.06 3.60
CA SER A 326 -20.74 7.61 2.31
C SER A 326 -21.88 8.63 2.52
N SER A 327 -22.39 9.26 1.45
CA SER A 327 -23.59 10.11 1.57
C SER A 327 -24.86 9.33 1.94
N ALA A 328 -24.88 8.00 1.76
CA ALA A 328 -26.04 7.17 2.08
C ALA A 328 -26.08 6.72 3.54
N SER A 329 -24.91 6.55 4.17
CA SER A 329 -24.79 6.12 5.56
C SER A 329 -23.38 6.41 6.08
N CYS A 330 -23.25 6.84 7.33
CA CYS A 330 -21.97 7.10 7.95
C CYS A 330 -21.92 6.61 9.39
N VAL A 331 -20.86 5.88 9.75
CA VAL A 331 -20.50 5.60 11.14
C VAL A 331 -19.64 6.75 11.64
N ILE A 332 -20.23 7.63 12.43
CA ILE A 332 -19.58 8.81 12.99
C ILE A 332 -19.14 8.50 14.43
N PRO A 333 -17.84 8.44 14.73
CA PRO A 333 -17.37 8.33 16.10
C PRO A 333 -17.70 9.61 16.86
N VAL A 334 -18.20 9.46 18.09
CA VAL A 334 -18.48 10.58 18.99
C VAL A 334 -17.41 10.60 20.07
N VAL A 335 -16.60 11.65 20.11
CA VAL A 335 -15.58 11.89 21.13
C VAL A 335 -15.95 13.14 21.90
N ASP A 336 -16.01 13.04 23.23
CA ASP A 336 -16.42 14.14 24.13
C ASP A 336 -17.76 14.80 23.74
N GLY A 337 -18.71 13.97 23.30
CA GLY A 337 -20.06 14.42 22.89
C GLY A 337 -20.13 15.13 21.53
N LYS A 338 -19.03 15.11 20.75
CA LYS A 338 -18.98 15.72 19.41
C LYS A 338 -18.71 14.68 18.32
N PRO A 339 -19.41 14.75 17.17
CA PRO A 339 -19.03 14.04 15.96
C PRO A 339 -17.56 14.28 15.58
N THR A 340 -16.86 13.23 15.18
CA THR A 340 -15.48 13.30 14.67
C THR A 340 -15.40 12.65 13.29
N ALA A 341 -14.26 12.85 12.62
CA ALA A 341 -14.02 12.25 11.31
C ALA A 341 -14.14 10.71 11.38
N PRO A 342 -14.77 10.06 10.38
CA PRO A 342 -14.83 8.61 10.33
C PRO A 342 -13.43 7.99 10.29
N ASN A 343 -13.22 6.95 11.10
CA ASN A 343 -11.94 6.22 11.23
C ASN A 343 -12.04 4.77 10.69
N GLY A 344 -13.06 4.50 9.87
CA GLY A 344 -13.34 3.17 9.34
C GLY A 344 -12.36 2.70 8.26
N ARG A 345 -12.39 1.41 7.96
CA ARG A 345 -11.60 0.81 6.87
C ARG A 345 -12.46 -0.13 6.04
N TRP A 346 -11.97 -0.48 4.87
CA TRP A 346 -12.56 -1.54 4.09
C TRP A 346 -12.28 -2.90 4.74
N PHE A 347 -13.26 -3.78 4.62
CA PHE A 347 -13.16 -5.17 5.01
C PHE A 347 -13.29 -6.03 3.76
N ALA A 348 -12.68 -7.21 3.78
CA ALA A 348 -12.93 -8.22 2.78
C ALA A 348 -14.35 -8.81 2.94
N GLN A 349 -14.95 -9.22 1.82
CA GLN A 349 -16.30 -9.80 1.76
C GLN A 349 -16.41 -11.12 2.53
N GLY A 350 -15.29 -11.86 2.66
CA GLY A 350 -15.19 -13.14 3.32
C GLY A 350 -13.94 -13.27 4.16
N ASP A 351 -13.77 -14.44 4.76
CA ASP A 351 -12.59 -14.78 5.55
C ASP A 351 -11.43 -15.12 4.61
N SER A 352 -10.21 -14.76 5.01
CA SER A 352 -9.01 -15.03 4.21
C SER A 352 -8.88 -16.55 3.94
N PRO A 353 -8.74 -16.98 2.67
CA PRO A 353 -8.43 -18.37 2.34
C PRO A 353 -7.24 -18.93 3.13
N VAL A 354 -6.24 -18.08 3.42
CA VAL A 354 -5.08 -18.45 4.24
C VAL A 354 -5.49 -18.78 5.67
N SER A 355 -6.34 -17.95 6.28
CA SER A 355 -6.84 -18.22 7.64
C SER A 355 -7.64 -19.50 7.74
N VAL A 356 -8.44 -19.80 6.72
CA VAL A 356 -9.21 -21.05 6.65
C VAL A 356 -8.27 -22.26 6.59
N LEU A 357 -7.28 -22.23 5.70
CA LEU A 357 -6.34 -23.34 5.53
C LEU A 357 -5.40 -23.53 6.72
N LEU A 358 -4.92 -22.44 7.33
CA LEU A 358 -4.13 -22.51 8.55
C LEU A 358 -4.95 -23.04 9.72
N SER A 359 -6.23 -22.69 9.83
CA SER A 359 -7.13 -23.21 10.86
C SER A 359 -7.43 -24.70 10.68
N LEU A 360 -7.58 -25.15 9.43
CA LEU A 360 -7.65 -26.58 9.09
C LEU A 360 -6.38 -27.32 9.49
N GLN A 361 -5.20 -26.77 9.17
CA GLN A 361 -3.91 -27.35 9.52
C GLN A 361 -3.70 -27.41 11.04
N ALA A 362 -4.12 -26.37 11.76
CA ALA A 362 -4.05 -26.29 13.22
C ALA A 362 -5.10 -27.16 13.93
N GLY A 363 -6.12 -27.65 13.21
CA GLY A 363 -7.23 -28.43 13.76
C GLY A 363 -8.25 -27.59 14.56
N THR A 364 -8.19 -26.27 14.48
CA THR A 364 -9.19 -25.36 15.08
C THR A 364 -10.46 -25.25 14.21
N LEU A 365 -10.34 -25.57 12.93
CA LEU A 365 -11.44 -25.90 12.04
C LEU A 365 -11.30 -27.37 11.65
N SER A 366 -12.22 -28.24 12.10
CA SER A 366 -12.20 -29.65 11.72
C SER A 366 -12.54 -29.84 10.25
N GLN A 367 -11.98 -30.89 9.65
CA GLN A 367 -12.30 -31.27 8.26
C GLN A 367 -13.80 -31.50 8.07
N ALA A 368 -14.50 -32.09 9.04
CA ALA A 368 -15.94 -32.29 8.98
C ALA A 368 -16.70 -30.95 8.89
N ASN A 369 -16.35 -29.98 9.74
CA ASN A 369 -16.97 -28.66 9.73
C ASN A 369 -16.62 -27.86 8.47
N PHE A 370 -15.39 -27.94 7.98
CA PHE A 370 -15.02 -27.33 6.70
C PHE A 370 -15.84 -27.91 5.53
N PHE A 371 -15.99 -29.24 5.44
CA PHE A 371 -16.75 -29.86 4.34
C PHE A 371 -18.24 -29.49 4.40
N ALA A 372 -18.82 -29.41 5.61
CA ALA A 372 -20.19 -28.96 5.80
C ALA A 372 -20.38 -27.50 5.36
N GLN A 373 -19.54 -26.58 5.87
CA GLN A 373 -19.60 -25.15 5.53
C GLN A 373 -19.31 -24.88 4.05
N ALA A 374 -18.40 -25.63 3.43
CA ALA A 374 -18.14 -25.54 1.99
C ALA A 374 -19.40 -25.87 1.19
N SER A 375 -20.04 -26.99 1.53
CA SER A 375 -21.25 -27.47 0.84
C SER A 375 -22.42 -26.49 1.00
N GLU A 376 -22.62 -25.95 2.21
CA GLU A 376 -23.65 -24.93 2.49
C GLU A 376 -23.44 -23.64 1.67
N GLN A 377 -22.19 -23.29 1.39
CA GLN A 377 -21.82 -22.10 0.62
C GLN A 377 -21.67 -22.36 -0.89
N GLY A 378 -22.01 -23.58 -1.34
CA GLY A 378 -21.96 -23.98 -2.74
C GLY A 378 -20.55 -24.16 -3.29
N VAL A 379 -19.59 -24.50 -2.44
CA VAL A 379 -18.19 -24.74 -2.78
C VAL A 379 -17.88 -26.23 -2.66
N ASP A 380 -17.28 -26.82 -3.69
CA ASP A 380 -16.72 -28.18 -3.59
C ASP A 380 -15.50 -28.15 -2.66
N PRO A 381 -15.54 -28.85 -1.51
CA PRO A 381 -14.45 -28.79 -0.53
C PRO A 381 -13.15 -29.40 -1.05
N GLN A 382 -13.19 -30.44 -1.88
CA GLN A 382 -11.97 -31.04 -2.44
C GLN A 382 -11.35 -30.12 -3.49
N ALA A 383 -12.17 -29.53 -4.35
CA ALA A 383 -11.70 -28.53 -5.31
C ALA A 383 -11.11 -27.31 -4.60
N ALA A 384 -11.70 -26.87 -3.49
CA ALA A 384 -11.20 -25.72 -2.74
C ALA A 384 -9.88 -25.97 -2.01
N LEU A 385 -9.61 -27.21 -1.57
CA LEU A 385 -8.29 -27.58 -1.05
C LEU A 385 -7.22 -27.54 -2.15
N ALA A 386 -7.56 -27.91 -3.38
CA ALA A 386 -6.66 -27.83 -4.52
C ALA A 386 -6.51 -26.41 -5.09
N ASN A 387 -7.57 -25.60 -5.02
CA ASN A 387 -7.61 -24.21 -5.46
C ASN A 387 -8.23 -23.31 -4.37
N PRO A 388 -7.39 -22.77 -3.46
CA PRO A 388 -7.86 -21.93 -2.36
C PRO A 388 -8.58 -20.65 -2.78
N ALA A 389 -8.43 -20.18 -4.03
CA ALA A 389 -9.17 -19.03 -4.53
C ALA A 389 -10.70 -19.24 -4.49
N LEU A 390 -11.17 -20.49 -4.50
CA LEU A 390 -12.59 -20.84 -4.36
C LEU A 390 -13.17 -20.51 -2.97
N LEU A 391 -12.29 -20.30 -1.97
CA LEU A 391 -12.68 -19.91 -0.62
C LEU A 391 -12.92 -18.39 -0.49
N ALA A 392 -12.43 -17.58 -1.43
CA ALA A 392 -12.48 -16.13 -1.33
C ALA A 392 -13.93 -15.60 -1.35
N GLY A 393 -14.23 -14.63 -0.48
CA GLY A 393 -15.56 -14.05 -0.35
C GLY A 393 -16.58 -14.92 0.41
N LYS A 394 -16.16 -16.06 0.96
CA LYS A 394 -16.98 -16.97 1.79
C LYS A 394 -16.69 -16.75 3.28
N GLN A 395 -17.65 -17.11 4.14
CA GLN A 395 -17.52 -17.00 5.60
C GLN A 395 -17.13 -18.36 6.17
N TRP A 396 -16.24 -18.39 7.16
CA TRP A 396 -15.76 -19.63 7.74
C TRP A 396 -15.67 -19.52 9.26
N MET A 397 -16.37 -20.41 9.95
CA MET A 397 -16.35 -20.49 11.40
C MET A 397 -15.44 -21.62 11.84
N LEU A 398 -14.67 -21.38 12.88
CA LEU A 398 -13.92 -22.38 13.63
C LEU A 398 -14.89 -23.29 14.41
N ASP A 399 -14.38 -24.39 14.93
CA ASP A 399 -15.17 -25.36 15.70
C ASP A 399 -15.73 -24.77 17.01
N ASP A 400 -15.11 -23.69 17.52
CA ASP A 400 -15.60 -22.93 18.67
C ASP A 400 -16.68 -21.89 18.33
N GLY A 401 -17.07 -21.78 17.06
CA GLY A 401 -18.07 -20.85 16.55
C GLY A 401 -17.57 -19.43 16.27
N THR A 402 -16.28 -19.14 16.49
CA THR A 402 -15.69 -17.85 16.10
C THR A 402 -15.26 -17.83 14.64
N SER A 403 -15.13 -16.65 14.03
CA SER A 403 -14.68 -16.56 12.63
C SER A 403 -13.20 -16.93 12.48
N ALA A 404 -12.87 -17.62 11.39
CA ALA A 404 -11.52 -18.00 11.01
C ALA A 404 -10.64 -16.77 10.70
N ASP A 405 -11.23 -15.68 10.22
CA ASP A 405 -10.56 -14.40 9.99
C ASP A 405 -11.38 -13.25 10.59
N LYS A 406 -11.07 -12.91 11.84
CA LYS A 406 -11.79 -11.86 12.58
C LYS A 406 -11.56 -10.46 11.99
N THR A 407 -10.46 -10.26 11.27
CA THR A 407 -10.01 -8.92 10.84
C THR A 407 -10.38 -8.61 9.39
N LYS A 408 -10.53 -9.63 8.54
CA LYS A 408 -10.94 -9.54 7.14
C LYS A 408 -10.15 -8.47 6.40
N HIS A 409 -8.83 -8.53 6.51
CA HIS A 409 -7.95 -7.61 5.80
C HIS A 409 -8.06 -7.79 4.29
N LEU A 410 -8.01 -6.66 3.57
CA LEU A 410 -7.91 -6.67 2.12
C LEU A 410 -6.45 -6.80 1.71
N THR A 411 -6.11 -7.93 1.10
CA THR A 411 -4.76 -8.33 0.71
C THR A 411 -4.77 -8.99 -0.67
N ARG A 412 -3.61 -9.38 -1.22
CA ARG A 412 -3.54 -10.24 -2.41
C ARG A 412 -4.20 -11.60 -2.20
N LEU A 413 -4.31 -12.04 -0.95
CA LEU A 413 -4.85 -13.34 -0.55
C LEU A 413 -6.36 -13.28 -0.26
N ASN A 414 -6.85 -12.09 0.14
CA ASN A 414 -8.27 -11.82 0.36
C ASN A 414 -8.69 -10.49 -0.31
N PRO A 415 -8.75 -10.42 -1.65
CA PRO A 415 -8.83 -9.15 -2.38
C PRO A 415 -10.25 -8.62 -2.65
N ILE A 416 -11.29 -9.37 -2.28
CA ILE A 416 -12.70 -9.02 -2.60
C ILE A 416 -13.25 -8.08 -1.53
N PRO A 417 -13.54 -6.80 -1.81
CA PRO A 417 -14.05 -5.87 -0.80
C PRO A 417 -15.53 -6.12 -0.48
N ALA A 418 -15.88 -6.03 0.81
CA ALA A 418 -17.24 -6.17 1.29
C ALA A 418 -18.08 -4.96 0.90
N ILE A 419 -19.20 -5.18 0.20
CA ILE A 419 -20.14 -4.10 -0.09
C ILE A 419 -20.85 -3.72 1.20
N LYS A 420 -20.69 -2.47 1.63
CA LYS A 420 -21.39 -1.90 2.81
C LYS A 420 -22.75 -1.31 2.44
N GLY A 421 -22.91 -0.90 1.19
CA GLY A 421 -24.16 -0.40 0.66
C GLY A 421 -23.97 0.15 -0.75
N TYR A 422 -24.96 0.91 -1.19
CA TYR A 422 -24.94 1.59 -2.49
C TYR A 422 -25.22 3.07 -2.31
N GLU A 423 -24.51 3.88 -3.10
CA GLU A 423 -24.67 5.31 -3.16
C GLU A 423 -25.21 5.69 -4.54
N THR A 424 -26.15 6.65 -4.59
CA THR A 424 -26.55 7.29 -5.85
C THR A 424 -25.81 8.62 -5.97
N ILE A 425 -24.82 8.67 -6.84
CA ILE A 425 -23.96 9.85 -6.99
C ILE A 425 -24.39 10.68 -8.20
N PRO A 426 -24.52 12.02 -8.05
CA PRO A 426 -24.77 12.91 -9.18
C PRO A 426 -23.54 13.01 -10.08
N VAL A 427 -23.80 13.06 -11.38
CA VAL A 427 -22.78 13.25 -12.43
C VAL A 427 -23.06 14.55 -13.15
N GLN A 428 -22.04 15.40 -13.25
CA GLN A 428 -22.08 16.61 -14.07
C GLN A 428 -21.41 16.32 -15.41
N ILE A 429 -22.09 16.70 -16.49
CA ILE A 429 -21.61 16.52 -17.86
C ILE A 429 -21.68 17.88 -18.56
N THR A 430 -20.69 18.20 -19.38
CA THR A 430 -20.79 19.29 -20.35
C THR A 430 -20.54 18.76 -21.75
N ILE A 431 -21.42 19.12 -22.70
CA ILE A 431 -21.35 18.65 -24.08
C ILE A 431 -21.19 19.87 -25.00
N PRO A 432 -20.29 19.85 -26.00
CA PRO A 432 -20.18 20.94 -26.95
C PRO A 432 -21.47 21.08 -27.76
N ASN A 433 -22.00 22.30 -27.84
CA ASN A 433 -23.12 22.62 -28.70
C ASN A 433 -22.62 22.77 -30.14
N ALA A 434 -22.99 21.85 -31.02
CA ALA A 434 -22.48 21.79 -32.39
C ALA A 434 -22.69 23.11 -33.17
N ALA A 435 -23.84 23.76 -33.02
CA ALA A 435 -24.14 25.01 -33.73
C ALA A 435 -23.29 26.18 -33.21
N LYS A 436 -23.17 26.31 -31.88
CA LYS A 436 -22.34 27.36 -31.28
C LYS A 436 -20.84 27.14 -31.54
N LEU A 437 -20.40 25.89 -31.54
CA LEU A 437 -19.02 25.53 -31.84
C LEU A 437 -18.68 25.82 -33.31
N ALA A 438 -19.57 25.48 -34.25
CA ALA A 438 -19.40 25.86 -35.66
C ALA A 438 -19.34 27.38 -35.85
N ALA A 439 -20.22 28.13 -35.17
CA ALA A 439 -20.16 29.59 -35.19
C ALA A 439 -18.84 30.15 -34.62
N PHE A 440 -18.22 29.44 -33.66
CA PHE A 440 -16.95 29.85 -33.04
C PHE A 440 -15.71 29.50 -33.90
N GLN A 441 -15.67 28.31 -34.50
CA GLN A 441 -14.53 27.83 -35.33
C GLN A 441 -14.62 28.26 -36.81
N GLY A 442 -15.78 28.81 -37.22
CA GLY A 442 -16.16 28.99 -38.63
C GLY A 442 -16.97 27.78 -39.12
N ASP A 443 -17.88 27.99 -40.07
CA ASP A 443 -18.93 27.05 -40.55
C ASP A 443 -18.44 25.70 -41.12
N ALA A 444 -17.14 25.38 -41.00
CA ALA A 444 -16.53 24.13 -41.43
C ALA A 444 -16.59 23.00 -40.37
N PHE A 445 -17.01 23.28 -39.12
CA PHE A 445 -17.10 22.26 -38.08
C PHE A 445 -18.30 21.33 -38.29
N VAL A 446 -18.04 20.02 -38.26
CA VAL A 446 -19.06 18.95 -38.30
C VAL A 446 -18.98 18.15 -37.01
N ALA A 447 -20.11 18.00 -36.32
CA ALA A 447 -20.18 17.21 -35.10
C ALA A 447 -19.77 15.75 -35.36
N PRO A 448 -19.01 15.10 -34.46
CA PRO A 448 -18.55 13.73 -34.68
C PRO A 448 -19.71 12.73 -34.72
N THR A 449 -19.76 11.88 -35.74
CA THR A 449 -20.83 10.87 -35.90
C THR A 449 -20.76 9.73 -34.89
N ASN A 450 -19.57 9.48 -34.33
CA ASN A 450 -19.34 8.44 -33.32
C ASN A 450 -19.60 8.93 -31.88
N GLY A 451 -20.09 10.17 -31.72
CA GLY A 451 -20.23 10.82 -30.42
C GLY A 451 -19.04 11.72 -30.07
N TRP A 452 -19.17 12.53 -29.03
CA TRP A 452 -18.14 13.46 -28.61
C TRP A 452 -16.99 12.74 -27.87
N PRO A 453 -15.71 13.06 -28.17
CA PRO A 453 -14.60 12.72 -27.28
C PRO A 453 -14.87 13.24 -25.86
N VAL A 454 -14.42 12.53 -24.83
CA VAL A 454 -14.75 12.86 -23.44
C VAL A 454 -13.49 12.91 -22.57
N THR A 455 -13.38 13.94 -21.75
CA THR A 455 -12.43 14.00 -20.63
C THR A 455 -13.15 13.73 -19.32
N ILE A 456 -12.74 12.70 -18.58
CA ILE A 456 -13.16 12.48 -17.20
C ILE A 456 -12.39 13.46 -16.31
N ALA A 457 -13.11 14.41 -15.73
CA ALA A 457 -12.59 15.51 -14.92
C ALA A 457 -12.66 15.18 -13.43
N MET A 458 -11.51 15.19 -12.76
CA MET A 458 -11.36 14.89 -11.33
C MET A 458 -10.97 16.15 -10.55
N HIS A 459 -11.68 16.38 -9.45
CA HIS A 459 -11.60 17.60 -8.67
C HIS A 459 -10.48 17.53 -7.61
N GLY A 460 -9.93 18.69 -7.22
CA GLY A 460 -8.98 18.85 -6.13
C GLY A 460 -9.60 18.77 -4.73
N LEU A 461 -8.74 18.67 -3.71
CA LEU A 461 -9.11 18.57 -2.29
C LEU A 461 -9.91 19.81 -1.85
N GLY A 462 -11.00 19.62 -1.11
CA GLY A 462 -11.84 20.73 -0.64
C GLY A 462 -12.81 21.31 -1.67
N GLY A 463 -12.82 20.80 -2.91
CA GLY A 463 -13.79 21.18 -3.93
C GLY A 463 -14.80 20.08 -4.24
N GLY A 464 -15.42 20.16 -5.41
CA GLY A 464 -16.36 19.18 -5.94
C GLY A 464 -16.34 19.15 -7.47
N LYS A 465 -17.17 18.28 -8.05
CA LYS A 465 -17.31 18.06 -9.50
C LYS A 465 -17.56 19.34 -10.30
N GLU A 466 -18.20 20.35 -9.70
CA GLU A 466 -18.49 21.65 -10.31
C GLU A 466 -17.22 22.40 -10.71
N MET A 467 -16.05 22.07 -10.15
CA MET A 467 -14.77 22.63 -10.61
C MET A 467 -14.49 22.37 -12.10
N ALA A 468 -15.09 21.34 -12.70
CA ALA A 468 -14.98 21.10 -14.13
C ALA A 468 -15.57 22.25 -14.98
N LEU A 469 -16.53 23.02 -14.45
CA LEU A 469 -17.15 24.15 -15.15
C LEU A 469 -16.13 25.25 -15.49
N ALA A 470 -15.07 25.39 -14.68
CA ALA A 470 -14.04 26.42 -14.90
C ALA A 470 -13.28 26.25 -16.22
N TYR A 471 -13.20 25.03 -16.75
CA TYR A 471 -12.49 24.72 -18.00
C TYR A 471 -13.37 24.05 -19.07
N ALA A 472 -14.60 23.67 -18.75
CA ALA A 472 -15.53 23.04 -19.67
C ALA A 472 -15.72 23.81 -20.99
N GLY A 473 -15.79 25.14 -20.94
CA GLY A 473 -15.90 25.97 -22.16
C GLY A 473 -14.71 25.81 -23.11
N THR A 474 -13.49 25.71 -22.57
CA THR A 474 -12.28 25.49 -23.37
C THR A 474 -12.26 24.11 -24.00
N TYR A 475 -12.65 23.07 -23.26
CA TYR A 475 -12.82 21.72 -23.83
C TYR A 475 -13.90 21.69 -24.90
N ALA A 476 -15.01 22.37 -24.68
CA ALA A 476 -16.08 22.43 -25.66
C ALA A 476 -15.66 23.16 -26.94
N ALA A 477 -14.87 24.23 -26.82
CA ALA A 477 -14.25 24.91 -27.96
C ALA A 477 -13.25 24.02 -28.73
N ALA A 478 -12.70 22.99 -28.08
CA ALA A 478 -11.87 21.95 -28.71
C ALA A 478 -12.68 20.74 -29.20
N GLY A 479 -14.01 20.76 -29.09
CA GLY A 479 -14.88 19.65 -29.49
C GLY A 479 -14.82 18.45 -28.54
N VAL A 480 -14.54 18.67 -27.25
CA VAL A 480 -14.43 17.65 -26.22
C VAL A 480 -15.46 17.90 -25.12
N ALA A 481 -16.20 16.86 -24.73
CA ALA A 481 -17.11 16.86 -23.60
C ALA A 481 -16.36 16.65 -22.28
N THR A 482 -16.87 17.18 -21.17
CA THR A 482 -16.33 16.89 -19.83
C THR A 482 -17.33 16.09 -19.01
N ILE A 483 -16.87 15.14 -18.20
CA ILE A 483 -17.72 14.42 -17.24
C ILE A 483 -17.04 14.33 -15.88
N SER A 484 -17.75 14.65 -14.80
CA SER A 484 -17.18 14.74 -13.46
C SER A 484 -18.15 14.23 -12.40
N ILE A 485 -17.59 13.56 -11.39
CA ILE A 485 -18.27 13.10 -10.18
C ILE A 485 -17.53 13.62 -8.95
N ASP A 486 -18.24 13.70 -7.82
CA ASP A 486 -17.60 13.99 -6.55
C ASP A 486 -16.83 12.76 -6.06
N MET A 487 -15.67 12.97 -5.47
CA MET A 487 -14.96 11.98 -4.68
C MET A 487 -15.69 11.73 -3.34
N PRO A 488 -15.39 10.63 -2.63
CA PRO A 488 -16.03 10.35 -1.34
C PRO A 488 -16.02 11.56 -0.41
N LEU A 489 -17.17 11.83 0.21
CA LEU A 489 -17.40 12.90 1.20
C LEU A 489 -17.28 14.33 0.67
N HIS A 490 -16.98 14.53 -0.61
CA HIS A 490 -16.93 15.86 -1.26
C HIS A 490 -18.25 16.19 -1.96
N GLY A 491 -18.48 17.48 -2.21
CA GLY A 491 -19.65 18.01 -2.91
C GLY A 491 -20.96 17.38 -2.46
N ALA A 492 -21.74 16.86 -3.41
CA ALA A 492 -23.02 16.23 -3.15
C ALA A 492 -22.92 14.83 -2.51
N ARG A 493 -21.69 14.34 -2.27
CA ARG A 493 -21.41 13.08 -1.56
C ARG A 493 -21.02 13.29 -0.10
N SER A 494 -21.08 14.52 0.39
CA SER A 494 -21.04 14.80 1.83
C SER A 494 -22.25 14.16 2.53
N PHE A 495 -22.11 13.90 3.84
CA PHE A 495 -23.13 13.22 4.63
C PHE A 495 -23.83 14.22 5.56
N ASP A 496 -25.16 14.23 5.43
CA ASP A 496 -26.12 15.05 6.18
C ASP A 496 -26.94 14.09 7.06
N LEU A 497 -26.72 14.17 8.38
CA LEU A 497 -27.23 13.26 9.39
C LEU A 497 -28.70 13.52 9.71
N ASP A 498 -29.09 14.79 9.82
CA ASP A 498 -30.43 15.20 10.26
C ASP A 498 -31.32 15.76 9.13
N LYS A 499 -30.75 15.91 7.94
CA LYS A 499 -31.39 16.34 6.69
C LYS A 499 -31.85 17.80 6.72
N ASP A 500 -31.15 18.65 7.47
CA ASP A 500 -31.41 20.08 7.51
C ASP A 500 -30.79 20.86 6.32
N GLY A 501 -29.96 20.18 5.51
CA GLY A 501 -29.26 20.76 4.37
C GLY A 501 -27.85 21.26 4.67
N ILE A 502 -27.36 21.06 5.90
CA ILE A 502 -25.99 21.30 6.35
C ILE A 502 -25.32 19.93 6.52
N TYR A 503 -24.11 19.77 5.99
CA TYR A 503 -23.38 18.50 6.09
C TYR A 503 -22.58 18.39 7.39
N GLU A 504 -22.86 17.40 8.24
CA GLU A 504 -22.03 17.09 9.42
C GLU A 504 -20.65 16.58 9.02
N ILE A 505 -20.59 15.78 7.95
CA ILE A 505 -19.34 15.18 7.47
C ILE A 505 -19.15 15.57 6.01
N SER A 506 -18.24 16.51 5.80
CA SER A 506 -17.86 16.95 4.46
C SER A 506 -16.36 17.16 4.34
N ALA A 507 -15.80 16.68 3.22
CA ALA A 507 -14.44 16.99 2.79
C ALA A 507 -14.37 18.22 1.88
N THR A 508 -15.52 18.85 1.59
CA THR A 508 -15.59 20.12 0.86
C THR A 508 -15.23 21.26 1.80
N ALA A 509 -14.49 22.25 1.32
CA ALA A 509 -14.20 23.45 2.10
C ALA A 509 -15.42 24.40 2.11
N PRO A 510 -15.71 25.10 3.22
CA PRO A 510 -16.80 26.07 3.29
C PRO A 510 -16.73 27.13 2.18
N ALA A 511 -15.50 27.54 1.83
CA ALA A 511 -15.25 28.49 0.75
C ALA A 511 -15.77 28.02 -0.62
N PHE A 512 -15.78 26.71 -0.89
CA PHE A 512 -16.31 26.17 -2.13
C PHE A 512 -17.85 26.23 -2.20
N GLY A 513 -18.54 26.10 -1.06
CA GLY A 513 -19.99 26.31 -0.97
C GLY A 513 -20.42 27.68 -1.49
N ASN A 514 -19.66 28.73 -1.16
CA ASN A 514 -19.89 30.08 -1.70
C ASN A 514 -19.77 30.14 -3.21
N VAL A 515 -18.84 29.38 -3.79
CA VAL A 515 -18.57 29.37 -5.24
C VAL A 515 -19.72 28.70 -6.01
N ILE A 516 -20.32 27.66 -5.44
CA ILE A 516 -21.38 26.87 -6.11
C ILE A 516 -22.81 27.28 -5.68
N GLY A 517 -22.95 28.36 -4.91
CA GLY A 517 -24.25 28.90 -4.52
C GLY A 517 -24.96 28.13 -3.40
N THR A 518 -24.22 27.34 -2.62
CA THR A 518 -24.71 26.62 -1.44
C THR A 518 -23.81 26.92 -0.22
N PRO A 519 -23.77 28.20 0.23
CA PRO A 519 -22.81 28.64 1.24
C PRO A 519 -22.97 27.92 2.58
N ASP A 520 -24.21 27.63 2.98
CA ASP A 520 -24.51 27.07 4.30
C ASP A 520 -24.26 25.55 4.34
N ALA A 521 -24.40 24.85 3.21
CA ALA A 521 -24.33 23.39 3.14
C ALA A 521 -22.99 22.83 3.65
N PHE A 522 -21.89 23.57 3.47
CA PHE A 522 -20.54 23.13 3.83
C PHE A 522 -19.96 23.89 5.02
N GLU A 523 -20.79 24.48 5.89
CA GLU A 523 -20.30 25.23 7.06
C GLU A 523 -19.34 24.41 7.93
N ASN A 524 -19.64 23.11 8.12
CA ASN A 524 -18.80 22.18 8.88
C ASN A 524 -17.70 21.48 8.04
N GLY A 525 -17.51 21.93 6.80
CA GLY A 525 -16.62 21.30 5.84
C GLY A 525 -15.15 21.30 6.26
N ASN A 526 -14.50 20.13 6.21
CA ASN A 526 -13.09 19.95 6.54
C ASN A 526 -12.44 18.92 5.61
N PRO A 527 -11.53 19.33 4.71
CA PRO A 527 -10.88 18.39 3.79
C PRO A 527 -10.07 17.27 4.46
N LEU A 528 -9.68 17.43 5.73
CA LEU A 528 -9.01 16.38 6.52
C LEU A 528 -9.93 15.21 6.89
N VAL A 529 -11.24 15.30 6.64
CA VAL A 529 -12.14 14.14 6.73
C VAL A 529 -11.80 13.10 5.64
N PHE A 530 -11.40 13.54 4.44
CA PHE A 530 -10.97 12.63 3.39
C PHE A 530 -9.51 12.18 3.59
N VAL A 531 -8.62 13.11 3.92
CA VAL A 531 -7.20 12.83 4.25
C VAL A 531 -7.05 12.74 5.78
N ASN A 532 -7.79 11.81 6.38
CA ASN A 532 -7.80 11.62 7.83
C ASN A 532 -6.53 10.93 8.32
N ILE A 533 -5.45 11.69 8.55
CA ILE A 533 -4.16 11.15 8.99
C ILE A 533 -4.20 10.47 10.37
N ALA A 534 -5.26 10.69 11.15
CA ALA A 534 -5.48 9.94 12.39
C ALA A 534 -5.89 8.49 12.12
N SER A 535 -6.27 8.14 10.88
CA SER A 535 -6.49 6.77 10.44
C SER A 535 -5.93 6.57 9.02
N THR A 536 -4.71 6.07 8.95
CA THR A 536 -4.00 5.85 7.68
C THR A 536 -4.72 4.84 6.77
N LEU A 537 -5.45 3.88 7.34
CA LEU A 537 -6.28 2.94 6.59
C LEU A 537 -7.52 3.62 5.99
N THR A 538 -8.13 4.58 6.71
CA THR A 538 -9.21 5.40 6.14
C THR A 538 -8.71 6.21 4.96
N VAL A 539 -7.53 6.83 5.06
CA VAL A 539 -6.92 7.55 3.92
C VAL A 539 -6.76 6.61 2.72
N ARG A 540 -6.09 5.47 2.91
CA ARG A 540 -5.90 4.46 1.85
C ARG A 540 -7.22 4.10 1.18
N ASP A 541 -8.24 3.83 1.97
CA ASP A 541 -9.52 3.30 1.50
C ASP A 541 -10.43 4.38 0.88
N ASN A 542 -10.30 5.64 1.29
CA ASN A 542 -10.91 6.80 0.62
C ASN A 542 -10.34 6.98 -0.80
N PHE A 543 -9.03 6.86 -0.97
CA PHE A 543 -8.39 6.88 -2.30
C PHE A 543 -8.78 5.66 -3.16
N ARG A 544 -8.96 4.49 -2.54
CA ARG A 544 -9.50 3.29 -3.23
C ARG A 544 -10.91 3.53 -3.74
N GLN A 545 -11.82 4.01 -2.89
CA GLN A 545 -13.19 4.33 -3.28
C GLN A 545 -13.20 5.36 -4.42
N ALA A 546 -12.45 6.46 -4.28
CA ALA A 546 -12.38 7.50 -5.30
C ALA A 546 -11.93 6.95 -6.67
N THR A 547 -10.89 6.12 -6.69
CA THR A 547 -10.40 5.48 -7.92
C THR A 547 -11.44 4.55 -8.53
N LEU A 548 -12.08 3.71 -7.70
CA LEU A 548 -13.07 2.72 -8.14
C LEU A 548 -14.36 3.38 -8.64
N ASP A 549 -14.79 4.50 -8.05
CA ASP A 549 -15.94 5.26 -8.53
C ASP A 549 -15.71 5.83 -9.95
N HIS A 550 -14.49 6.28 -10.24
CA HIS A 550 -14.14 6.75 -11.58
C HIS A 550 -13.99 5.60 -12.58
N LEU A 551 -13.48 4.43 -12.14
CA LEU A 551 -13.51 3.20 -12.96
C LEU A 551 -14.95 2.75 -13.25
N ALA A 552 -15.84 2.85 -12.27
CA ALA A 552 -17.26 2.57 -12.42
C ALA A 552 -17.92 3.52 -13.44
N LEU A 553 -17.65 4.83 -13.35
CA LEU A 553 -18.09 5.81 -14.33
C LEU A 553 -17.58 5.47 -15.73
N ARG A 554 -16.29 5.11 -15.87
CA ARG A 554 -15.70 4.72 -17.16
C ARG A 554 -16.36 3.47 -17.74
N LEU A 555 -16.62 2.45 -16.93
CA LEU A 555 -17.32 1.24 -17.34
C LEU A 555 -18.74 1.56 -17.85
N LEU A 556 -19.46 2.44 -17.14
CA LEU A 556 -20.81 2.86 -17.51
C LEU A 556 -20.86 3.51 -18.90
N LEU A 557 -19.84 4.30 -19.27
CA LEU A 557 -19.78 4.88 -20.61
C LEU A 557 -19.68 3.80 -21.69
N THR A 558 -18.86 2.76 -21.47
CA THR A 558 -18.78 1.60 -22.39
C THR A 558 -20.12 0.88 -22.49
N GLY A 559 -20.76 0.60 -21.34
CA GLY A 559 -22.07 -0.06 -21.30
C GLY A 559 -23.16 0.74 -22.01
N MET A 560 -23.18 2.07 -21.83
CA MET A 560 -24.12 2.95 -22.51
C MET A 560 -23.93 2.94 -24.03
N ALA A 561 -22.68 3.01 -24.51
CA ALA A 561 -22.41 2.96 -25.94
C ALA A 561 -22.87 1.65 -26.58
N GLN A 562 -22.63 0.53 -25.89
CA GLN A 562 -23.11 -0.79 -26.32
C GLN A 562 -24.64 -0.86 -26.37
N GLN A 563 -25.33 -0.32 -25.36
CA GLN A 563 -26.80 -0.27 -25.32
C GLN A 563 -27.36 0.58 -26.47
N LEU A 564 -26.79 1.77 -26.71
CA LEU A 564 -27.20 2.64 -27.82
C LEU A 564 -26.97 1.98 -29.17
N ALA A 565 -25.82 1.31 -29.35
CA ALA A 565 -25.52 0.57 -30.57
C ALA A 565 -26.51 -0.58 -30.81
N ALA A 566 -26.82 -1.37 -29.78
CA ALA A 566 -27.80 -2.43 -29.85
C ALA A 566 -29.22 -1.92 -30.16
N ALA A 567 -29.55 -0.70 -29.73
CA ALA A 567 -30.81 -0.03 -30.01
C ALA A 567 -30.82 0.79 -31.32
N ASN A 568 -29.76 0.75 -32.12
CA ASN A 568 -29.55 1.59 -33.31
C ASN A 568 -29.78 3.10 -33.04
N GLN A 569 -29.40 3.56 -31.85
CA GLN A 569 -29.49 4.97 -31.45
C GLN A 569 -28.17 5.70 -31.69
N PRO A 570 -28.20 7.01 -31.96
CA PRO A 570 -27.00 7.82 -32.07
C PRO A 570 -26.14 7.76 -30.80
N GLN A 571 -24.82 7.71 -30.98
CA GLN A 571 -23.87 7.77 -29.88
C GLN A 571 -23.77 9.20 -29.35
N VAL A 572 -23.77 9.35 -28.02
CA VAL A 572 -23.54 10.64 -27.36
C VAL A 572 -22.05 10.88 -27.16
N PHE A 573 -21.32 9.84 -26.77
CA PHE A 573 -19.89 9.88 -26.47
C PHE A 573 -19.13 8.87 -27.33
N ASP A 574 -17.96 9.26 -27.81
CA ASP A 574 -17.02 8.36 -28.46
C ASP A 574 -16.22 7.61 -27.39
N VAL A 575 -16.67 6.40 -27.05
CA VAL A 575 -16.02 5.55 -26.03
C VAL A 575 -14.63 5.04 -26.41
N SER A 576 -14.19 5.27 -27.66
CA SER A 576 -12.81 5.02 -28.10
C SER A 576 -11.88 6.22 -27.90
N LYS A 577 -12.43 7.36 -27.45
CA LYS A 577 -11.73 8.63 -27.20
C LYS A 577 -12.10 9.18 -25.82
N ILE A 578 -11.69 8.45 -24.78
CA ILE A 578 -11.89 8.85 -23.39
C ILE A 578 -10.54 9.19 -22.78
N SER A 579 -10.35 10.42 -22.32
CA SER A 579 -9.16 10.85 -21.59
C SER A 579 -9.51 11.17 -20.14
N ALA A 580 -8.51 11.51 -19.33
CA ALA A 580 -8.71 11.93 -17.94
C ALA A 580 -7.89 13.18 -17.63
N GLN A 581 -8.45 14.07 -16.82
CA GLN A 581 -7.79 15.24 -16.28
C GLN A 581 -8.02 15.33 -14.79
N GLY A 582 -6.96 15.64 -14.04
CA GLY A 582 -7.05 15.88 -12.61
C GLY A 582 -6.20 17.08 -12.17
N LEU A 583 -6.70 17.82 -11.18
CA LEU A 583 -5.97 18.92 -10.54
C LEU A 583 -5.69 18.59 -9.06
N SER A 584 -4.45 18.74 -8.61
CA SER A 584 -4.05 18.47 -7.22
C SER A 584 -4.45 17.04 -6.79
N LEU A 585 -5.33 16.86 -5.80
CA LEU A 585 -5.90 15.57 -5.43
C LEU A 585 -6.48 14.81 -6.63
N GLY A 586 -7.15 15.51 -7.55
CA GLY A 586 -7.65 14.95 -8.80
C GLY A 586 -6.54 14.36 -9.66
N GLY A 587 -5.33 14.93 -9.64
CA GLY A 587 -4.16 14.37 -10.32
C GLY A 587 -3.61 13.12 -9.64
N ILE A 588 -3.64 13.07 -8.29
CA ILE A 588 -3.21 11.90 -7.51
C ILE A 588 -4.15 10.70 -7.76
N VAL A 589 -5.46 10.92 -7.60
CA VAL A 589 -6.48 9.90 -7.90
C VAL A 589 -6.49 9.57 -9.40
N GLY A 590 -6.38 10.59 -10.26
CA GLY A 590 -6.37 10.45 -11.71
C GLY A 590 -5.22 9.59 -12.22
N THR A 591 -4.02 9.69 -11.63
CA THR A 591 -2.88 8.84 -11.99
C THR A 591 -3.16 7.37 -11.66
N THR A 592 -3.76 7.12 -10.50
CA THR A 592 -4.14 5.76 -10.05
C THR A 592 -5.25 5.19 -10.93
N PHE A 593 -6.30 5.98 -11.19
CA PHE A 593 -7.37 5.65 -12.12
C PHE A 593 -6.83 5.32 -13.52
N ALA A 594 -5.98 6.18 -14.09
CA ALA A 594 -5.43 6.00 -15.42
C ALA A 594 -4.59 4.72 -15.54
N THR A 595 -3.82 4.41 -14.50
CA THR A 595 -3.05 3.17 -14.41
C THR A 595 -3.97 1.96 -14.51
N TYR A 596 -4.97 1.83 -13.62
CA TYR A 596 -5.85 0.67 -13.60
C TYR A 596 -6.89 0.64 -14.72
N ALA A 597 -7.22 1.77 -15.32
CA ALA A 597 -7.99 1.82 -16.56
C ALA A 597 -7.22 1.19 -17.73
N SER A 598 -5.88 1.23 -17.69
CA SER A 598 -5.01 0.78 -18.79
C SER A 598 -4.55 -0.68 -18.66
N THR A 599 -4.61 -1.29 -17.46
CA THR A 599 -4.10 -2.65 -17.21
C THR A 599 -4.90 -3.78 -17.87
N GLY A 600 -6.08 -3.50 -18.44
CA GLY A 600 -6.93 -4.53 -19.06
C GLY A 600 -7.68 -5.40 -18.05
N LEU A 601 -8.27 -6.48 -18.50
CA LEU A 601 -8.92 -7.49 -17.65
C LEU A 601 -8.35 -8.86 -18.00
N VAL A 602 -8.30 -9.77 -17.03
CA VAL A 602 -7.82 -11.14 -17.21
C VAL A 602 -8.84 -12.11 -16.64
N ASN A 603 -9.07 -13.22 -17.33
CA ASN A 603 -9.88 -14.31 -16.83
C ASN A 603 -9.11 -15.02 -15.69
N PRO A 604 -9.64 -15.03 -14.46
CA PRO A 604 -8.92 -15.58 -13.32
C PRO A 604 -8.77 -17.12 -13.38
N MET A 605 -9.56 -17.80 -14.21
CA MET A 605 -9.51 -19.26 -14.36
C MET A 605 -8.52 -19.71 -15.44
N THR A 606 -8.42 -18.97 -16.54
CA THR A 606 -7.62 -19.36 -17.71
C THR A 606 -6.36 -18.52 -17.90
N GLY A 607 -6.28 -17.34 -17.28
CA GLY A 607 -5.22 -16.37 -17.51
C GLY A 607 -5.38 -15.60 -18.84
N ASP A 608 -6.45 -15.83 -19.59
CA ASP A 608 -6.67 -15.18 -20.88
C ASP A 608 -6.97 -13.70 -20.70
N THR A 609 -6.43 -12.87 -21.61
CA THR A 609 -6.76 -11.45 -21.68
C THR A 609 -8.21 -11.27 -22.13
N LEU A 610 -8.97 -10.45 -21.40
CA LEU A 610 -10.35 -10.05 -21.71
C LEU A 610 -10.38 -8.65 -22.34
N PRO A 611 -11.43 -8.29 -23.10
CA PRO A 611 -11.60 -6.94 -23.63
C PRO A 611 -11.56 -5.88 -22.52
N ASN A 612 -10.75 -4.84 -22.71
CA ASN A 612 -10.63 -3.77 -21.73
C ASN A 612 -11.76 -2.74 -21.87
N ALA A 613 -12.84 -2.92 -21.09
CA ALA A 613 -13.95 -1.98 -21.05
C ALA A 613 -13.62 -0.64 -20.36
N TYR A 614 -12.43 -0.51 -19.75
CA TYR A 614 -11.98 0.66 -19.00
C TYR A 614 -10.99 1.53 -19.77
N ALA A 615 -10.52 1.08 -20.94
CA ALA A 615 -9.43 1.73 -21.65
C ALA A 615 -9.64 3.24 -21.81
N ILE A 616 -8.58 4.00 -21.58
CA ILE A 616 -8.53 5.44 -21.83
C ILE A 616 -7.39 5.75 -22.81
N ASN A 617 -7.45 6.91 -23.43
CA ASN A 617 -6.47 7.43 -24.38
C ASN A 617 -5.65 8.53 -23.70
N ALA A 618 -4.43 8.76 -24.21
CA ALA A 618 -3.73 10.01 -23.94
C ALA A 618 -4.58 11.18 -24.45
N ALA A 619 -4.71 12.23 -23.63
CA ALA A 619 -5.49 13.43 -23.94
C ALA A 619 -4.94 14.20 -25.14
#